data_AF-A0A662W7F4-F1
#
_entry.id   AF-A0A662W7F4-F1
#
_cell.length_a   1.000
_cell.length_b   1.000
_cell.length_c   1.000
_cell.angle_alpha   90.00
_cell.angle_beta   90.00
_cell.angle_gamma   90.00
#
_symmetry.space_group_name_H-M   'P 1'
#
loop_
_entity.id
_entity.type
_entity.pdbx_description
1 polymer ?
#
loop_
_entity_poly.entity_id
_entity_poly.type
_entity_poly.pdbx_seq_one_letter_code
_entity_poly.pdbx_strand_id
1 'polypeptide(L)'
;MLAIVFPETYLGMPSYRWIPYWLSSKFSVRAVIAMPEELFQPYTHNKTCILFVEKRPPRPEDKVFLADVRWCGKDSRGKPIPKDEIPEVARRLRKVLRGEKLEREDRLGRLVPLSEIKDAIFIPKYYDPEVHRALEELKKTHDLVPFGKLVEDGVLDIETGVEVGKLAYGTGTIPFIRTSDLSNWEVKIDPKHGVRRSTKNGKKSAPTSSLRTY
;
A
#
# COMPACT_ATOMS: atom_id res chain seq x y z
N MET A 1 -26.54 2.52 -1.74
CA MET A 1 -25.09 2.28 -1.82
C MET A 1 -24.41 3.58 -2.24
N LEU A 2 -23.30 3.94 -1.60
CA LEU A 2 -22.49 5.12 -1.93
C LEU A 2 -21.17 4.65 -2.56
N ALA A 3 -20.65 5.39 -3.53
CA ALA A 3 -19.32 5.20 -4.09
C ALA A 3 -18.53 6.52 -3.98
N ILE A 4 -17.29 6.44 -3.52
CA ILE A 4 -16.41 7.62 -3.38
C ILE A 4 -15.01 7.31 -3.91
N VAL A 5 -14.37 8.32 -4.51
CA VAL A 5 -12.92 8.29 -4.71
C VAL A 5 -12.26 8.58 -3.37
N PHE A 6 -11.39 7.69 -2.93
CA PHE A 6 -10.78 7.72 -1.60
C PHE A 6 -9.27 7.47 -1.68
N PRO A 7 -8.44 8.11 -0.83
CA PRO A 7 -7.01 7.80 -0.80
C PRO A 7 -6.77 6.37 -0.28
N GLU A 8 -6.02 5.58 -1.06
CA GLU A 8 -5.79 4.15 -0.78
C GLU A 8 -5.10 3.93 0.58
N THR A 9 -4.17 4.81 0.93
CA THR A 9 -3.40 4.87 2.18
C THR A 9 -4.23 4.62 3.43
N TYR A 10 -5.44 5.21 3.50
CA TYR A 10 -6.30 5.13 4.67
C TYR A 10 -6.98 3.76 4.86
N LEU A 11 -6.91 2.87 3.87
CA LEU A 11 -7.51 1.54 3.91
C LEU A 11 -6.51 0.42 4.20
N GLY A 12 -5.22 0.73 4.41
CA GLY A 12 -4.20 -0.31 4.61
C GLY A 12 -3.03 0.02 5.53
N MET A 13 -2.78 1.30 5.83
CA MET A 13 -1.65 1.66 6.68
C MET A 13 -1.93 1.46 8.17
N PRO A 14 -0.98 0.90 8.95
CA PRO A 14 -1.13 0.69 10.39
C PRO A 14 -1.50 1.96 11.18
N SER A 15 -0.87 3.10 10.85
CA SER A 15 -1.13 4.39 11.51
C SER A 15 -2.57 4.89 11.33
N TYR A 16 -3.25 4.47 10.27
CA TYR A 16 -4.60 4.89 9.92
C TYR A 16 -5.64 3.79 10.14
N ARG A 17 -5.26 2.66 10.76
CA ARG A 17 -6.13 1.49 10.92
C ARG A 17 -7.44 1.76 11.67
N TRP A 18 -7.47 2.81 12.49
CA TRP A 18 -8.70 3.28 13.12
C TRP A 18 -9.79 3.70 12.10
N ILE A 19 -9.41 4.14 10.89
CA ILE A 19 -10.35 4.53 9.83
C ILE A 19 -11.15 3.32 9.30
N PRO A 20 -10.54 2.23 8.79
CA PRO A 20 -11.29 1.09 8.31
C PRO A 20 -12.04 0.36 9.44
N TYR A 21 -11.56 0.41 10.70
CA TYR A 21 -12.34 -0.06 11.85
C TYR A 21 -13.58 0.81 12.10
N TRP A 22 -13.42 2.14 12.13
CA TRP A 22 -14.54 3.05 12.27
C TRP A 22 -15.55 2.87 11.14
N LEU A 23 -15.07 2.76 9.90
CA LEU A 23 -15.90 2.50 8.73
C LEU A 23 -16.71 1.21 8.92
N SER A 24 -16.04 0.12 9.29
CA SER A 24 -16.67 -1.18 9.53
C SER A 24 -17.60 -1.20 10.76
N SER A 25 -17.55 -0.20 11.64
CA SER A 25 -18.51 -0.09 12.76
C SER A 25 -19.87 0.48 12.33
N LYS A 26 -19.94 1.15 11.18
CA LYS A 26 -21.13 1.87 10.70
C LYS A 26 -21.58 1.46 9.30
N PHE A 27 -20.66 0.96 8.49
CA PHE A 27 -20.84 0.69 7.07
C PHE A 27 -20.34 -0.70 6.68
N SER A 28 -21.02 -1.32 5.72
CA SER A 28 -20.58 -2.55 5.08
C SER A 28 -19.82 -2.16 3.83
N VAL A 29 -18.54 -2.51 3.78
CA VAL A 29 -17.70 -2.32 2.60
C VAL A 29 -18.14 -3.33 1.55
N ARG A 30 -18.61 -2.85 0.41
CA ARG A 30 -19.11 -3.70 -0.68
C ARG A 30 -18.05 -3.93 -1.74
N ALA A 31 -17.24 -2.92 -2.03
CA ALA A 31 -16.13 -3.04 -2.97
C ALA A 31 -15.02 -2.02 -2.70
N VAL A 32 -13.78 -2.40 -3.01
CA VAL A 32 -12.63 -1.49 -3.12
C VAL A 32 -11.93 -1.76 -4.44
N ILE A 33 -11.83 -0.73 -5.27
CA ILE A 33 -11.16 -0.79 -6.57
C ILE A 33 -9.93 0.12 -6.49
N ALA A 34 -8.73 -0.46 -6.38
CA ALA A 34 -7.48 0.29 -6.44
C ALA A 34 -7.28 0.83 -7.86
N MET A 35 -6.90 2.10 -7.95
CA MET A 35 -6.70 2.81 -9.21
C MET A 35 -5.20 3.01 -9.50
N PRO A 36 -4.81 3.05 -10.78
CA PRO A 36 -3.43 3.33 -11.16
C PRO A 36 -3.06 4.77 -10.79
N GLU A 37 -1.77 5.02 -10.57
CA GLU A 37 -1.25 6.34 -10.16
C GLU A 37 -1.54 7.41 -11.24
N GLU A 38 -1.55 6.98 -12.50
CA GLU A 38 -1.84 7.79 -13.68
C GLU A 38 -3.25 8.41 -13.65
N LEU A 39 -4.19 7.86 -12.88
CA LEU A 39 -5.59 8.30 -12.88
C LEU A 39 -5.74 9.80 -12.61
N PHE A 40 -4.95 10.37 -11.70
CA PHE A 40 -5.00 11.80 -11.38
C PHE A 40 -3.74 12.57 -11.80
N GLN A 41 -2.77 11.88 -12.40
CA GLN A 41 -1.66 12.56 -13.06
C GLN A 41 -2.14 13.31 -14.33
N PRO A 42 -1.50 14.43 -14.68
CA PRO A 42 -0.28 14.98 -14.09
C PRO A 42 -0.50 15.86 -12.84
N TYR A 43 -1.72 15.95 -12.30
CA TYR A 43 -2.03 16.87 -11.21
C TYR A 43 -1.59 16.37 -9.83
N THR A 44 -1.68 15.06 -9.57
CA THR A 44 -1.22 14.46 -8.31
C THR A 44 -0.75 13.02 -8.50
N HIS A 45 0.17 12.62 -7.62
CA HIS A 45 0.72 11.25 -7.51
C HIS A 45 -0.01 10.41 -6.46
N ASN A 46 -1.07 10.94 -5.83
CA ASN A 46 -1.77 10.22 -4.79
C ASN A 46 -2.44 8.96 -5.35
N LYS A 47 -2.07 7.81 -4.79
CA LYS A 47 -2.78 6.55 -5.05
C LYS A 47 -4.18 6.61 -4.45
N THR A 48 -5.15 6.32 -5.28
CA THR A 48 -6.57 6.38 -4.93
C THR A 48 -7.23 5.05 -5.21
N CYS A 49 -8.37 4.85 -4.58
CA CYS A 49 -9.27 3.75 -4.84
C CYS A 49 -10.71 4.27 -4.96
N ILE A 50 -11.58 3.47 -5.56
CA ILE A 50 -13.03 3.69 -5.49
C ILE A 50 -13.58 2.79 -4.39
N LEU A 51 -14.13 3.39 -3.35
CA LEU A 51 -14.70 2.71 -2.19
C LEU A 51 -16.23 2.71 -2.30
N PHE A 52 -16.83 1.51 -2.31
CA PHE A 52 -18.28 1.31 -2.28
C PHE A 52 -18.73 0.86 -0.89
N VAL A 53 -19.67 1.58 -0.30
CA VAL A 53 -20.19 1.31 1.05
C VAL A 53 -21.70 1.34 1.10
N GLU A 54 -22.25 0.58 2.04
CA GLU A 54 -23.66 0.56 2.38
C GLU A 54 -23.84 1.00 3.84
N LYS A 55 -24.85 1.84 4.11
CA LYS A 55 -25.12 2.37 5.46
C LYS A 55 -25.80 1.32 6.34
N ARG A 56 -24.99 0.39 6.82
CA ARG A 56 -25.32 -0.65 7.81
C ARG A 56 -24.02 -1.24 8.35
N PRO A 57 -23.97 -1.80 9.57
CA PRO A 57 -22.86 -2.63 9.98
C PRO A 57 -22.65 -3.85 9.06
N PRO A 58 -21.41 -4.37 8.97
CA PRO A 58 -21.11 -5.58 8.22
C PRO A 58 -21.70 -6.81 8.90
N ARG A 59 -21.99 -7.84 8.10
CA ARG A 59 -22.48 -9.15 8.56
C ARG A 59 -21.39 -10.21 8.35
N PRO A 60 -21.36 -11.30 9.14
CA PRO A 60 -20.36 -12.36 8.99
C PRO A 60 -20.29 -12.97 7.58
N GLU A 61 -21.43 -13.05 6.88
CA GLU A 61 -21.55 -13.55 5.52
C GLU A 61 -21.18 -12.54 4.43
N ASP A 62 -20.89 -11.27 4.79
CA ASP A 62 -20.53 -10.25 3.82
C ASP A 62 -19.22 -10.64 3.10
N LYS A 63 -19.21 -10.38 1.80
CA LYS A 63 -18.03 -10.47 0.95
C LYS A 63 -17.71 -9.10 0.38
N VAL A 64 -16.42 -8.83 0.19
CA VAL A 64 -15.92 -7.60 -0.39
C VAL A 64 -15.39 -7.88 -1.79
N PHE A 65 -15.86 -7.13 -2.78
CA PHE A 65 -15.29 -7.17 -4.11
C PHE A 65 -14.01 -6.34 -4.16
N LEU A 66 -12.88 -6.97 -4.46
CA LEU A 66 -11.59 -6.31 -4.57
C LEU A 66 -11.08 -6.36 -6.01
N ALA A 67 -10.55 -5.25 -6.51
CA ALA A 67 -9.93 -5.16 -7.82
C ALA A 67 -8.74 -4.19 -7.83
N ASP A 68 -7.72 -4.49 -8.61
CA ASP A 68 -6.52 -3.69 -8.86
C ASP A 68 -6.40 -3.35 -10.35
N VAL A 69 -6.77 -2.11 -10.67
CA VAL A 69 -6.71 -1.54 -12.02
C VAL A 69 -5.30 -1.05 -12.30
N ARG A 70 -4.71 -1.47 -13.42
CA ARG A 70 -3.40 -1.01 -13.87
C ARG A 70 -3.48 -0.01 -15.02
N TRP A 71 -4.56 -0.05 -15.79
CA TRP A 71 -4.75 0.83 -16.94
C TRP A 71 -6.10 1.55 -16.88
N CYS A 72 -6.07 2.88 -17.06
CA CYS A 72 -7.23 3.77 -16.93
C CYS A 72 -7.51 4.60 -18.20
N GLY A 73 -7.08 4.14 -19.37
CA GLY A 73 -7.32 4.81 -20.64
C GLY A 73 -6.44 6.04 -20.89
N LYS A 74 -5.50 6.36 -20.00
CA LYS A 74 -4.51 7.43 -20.19
C LYS A 74 -3.14 7.10 -19.59
N ASP A 75 -2.12 7.81 -20.05
CA ASP A 75 -0.77 7.80 -19.48
C ASP A 75 -0.57 8.86 -18.37
N SER A 76 0.65 8.90 -17.82
CA SER A 76 1.07 9.85 -16.76
C SER A 76 1.01 11.32 -17.17
N ARG A 77 0.95 11.63 -18.47
CA ARG A 77 0.84 13.00 -19.00
C ARG A 77 -0.61 13.39 -19.30
N GLY A 78 -1.55 12.48 -19.05
CA GLY A 78 -2.96 12.67 -19.37
C GLY A 78 -3.32 12.36 -20.82
N LYS A 79 -2.39 11.80 -21.63
CA LYS A 79 -2.68 11.45 -23.01
C LYS A 79 -3.47 10.15 -23.08
N PRO A 80 -4.54 10.06 -23.89
CA PRO A 80 -5.29 8.82 -24.06
C PRO A 80 -4.43 7.67 -24.58
N ILE A 81 -4.69 6.47 -24.07
CA ILE A 81 -4.09 5.21 -24.52
C ILE A 81 -5.18 4.15 -24.72
N PRO A 82 -4.99 3.15 -25.59
CA PRO A 82 -6.00 2.12 -25.86
C PRO A 82 -6.21 1.12 -24.71
N LYS A 83 -5.41 1.18 -23.64
CA LYS A 83 -5.51 0.28 -22.50
C LYS A 83 -6.40 0.90 -21.42
N ASP A 84 -7.57 0.29 -21.19
CA ASP A 84 -8.48 0.68 -20.13
C ASP A 84 -9.18 -0.55 -19.54
N GLU A 85 -9.01 -0.76 -18.24
CA GLU A 85 -9.57 -1.90 -17.51
C GLU A 85 -10.79 -1.51 -16.67
N ILE A 86 -11.07 -0.21 -16.52
CA ILE A 86 -12.18 0.30 -15.72
C ILE A 86 -13.53 -0.25 -16.23
N PRO A 87 -13.82 -0.30 -17.54
CA PRO A 87 -15.08 -0.85 -18.03
C PRO A 87 -15.29 -2.31 -17.65
N GLU A 88 -14.23 -3.12 -17.69
CA GLU A 88 -14.28 -4.54 -17.33
C GLU A 88 -14.51 -4.74 -15.83
N VAL A 89 -13.81 -4.00 -14.97
CA VAL A 89 -14.04 -4.04 -13.51
C VAL A 89 -15.47 -3.58 -13.18
N ALA A 90 -15.95 -2.52 -13.82
CA ALA A 90 -17.31 -2.03 -13.62
C ALA A 90 -18.38 -3.07 -14.03
N ARG A 91 -18.14 -3.77 -15.16
CA ARG A 91 -19.01 -4.89 -15.60
C ARG A 91 -19.06 -6.00 -14.57
N ARG A 92 -17.90 -6.43 -14.05
CA ARG A 92 -17.81 -7.49 -13.03
C ARG A 92 -18.44 -7.11 -11.70
N LEU A 93 -18.18 -5.89 -11.21
CA LEU A 93 -18.81 -5.39 -9.99
C LEU A 93 -20.33 -5.36 -10.13
N ARG A 94 -20.86 -4.89 -11.28
CA ARG A 94 -22.31 -4.86 -11.53
C ARG A 94 -22.95 -6.25 -11.47
N LYS A 95 -22.28 -7.28 -12.00
CA LYS A 95 -22.72 -8.68 -11.89
C LYS A 95 -22.77 -9.14 -10.43
N VAL A 96 -21.68 -8.93 -9.69
CA VAL A 96 -21.58 -9.29 -8.26
C VAL A 96 -22.67 -8.61 -7.44
N LEU A 97 -22.94 -7.32 -7.68
CA LEU A 97 -23.99 -6.58 -6.99
C LEU A 97 -25.41 -7.09 -7.29
N ARG A 98 -25.61 -7.79 -8.40
CA ARG A 98 -26.87 -8.49 -8.75
C ARG A 98 -26.95 -9.91 -8.18
N GLY A 99 -25.93 -10.36 -7.44
CA GLY A 99 -25.84 -11.71 -6.90
C GLY A 99 -25.33 -12.75 -7.90
N GLU A 100 -24.84 -12.33 -9.07
CA GLU A 100 -24.22 -13.22 -10.04
C GLU A 100 -22.79 -13.62 -9.59
N LYS A 101 -22.35 -14.82 -9.99
CA LYS A 101 -20.97 -15.27 -9.76
C LYS A 101 -20.01 -14.61 -10.76
N LEU A 102 -18.78 -14.37 -10.32
CA LEU A 102 -17.69 -13.97 -11.22
C LEU A 102 -17.32 -15.13 -12.15
N GLU A 103 -17.03 -14.82 -13.42
CA GLU A 103 -16.58 -15.83 -14.38
C GLU A 103 -15.19 -16.39 -14.04
N ARG A 104 -14.34 -15.53 -13.47
CA ARG A 104 -13.00 -15.86 -12.97
C ARG A 104 -12.58 -14.89 -11.88
N GLU A 105 -11.70 -15.36 -11.01
CA GLU A 105 -11.01 -14.51 -10.05
C GLU A 105 -9.56 -14.27 -10.50
N ASP A 106 -9.24 -12.98 -10.67
CA ASP A 106 -7.94 -12.43 -11.02
C ASP A 106 -7.81 -11.03 -10.38
N ARG A 107 -6.74 -10.28 -10.68
CA ARG A 107 -6.58 -8.93 -10.11
C ARG A 107 -7.73 -7.97 -10.43
N LEU A 108 -8.47 -8.16 -11.52
CA LEU A 108 -9.57 -7.26 -11.93
C LEU A 108 -10.89 -7.57 -11.21
N GLY A 109 -10.94 -8.63 -10.41
CA GLY A 109 -12.11 -8.92 -9.60
C GLY A 109 -11.96 -10.21 -8.82
N ARG A 110 -12.08 -10.08 -7.49
CA ARG A 110 -12.12 -11.18 -6.54
C ARG A 110 -13.17 -10.91 -5.48
N LEU A 111 -13.87 -11.94 -5.02
CA LEU A 111 -14.75 -11.85 -3.87
C LEU A 111 -14.05 -12.43 -2.63
N VAL A 112 -13.68 -11.55 -1.70
CA VAL A 112 -13.02 -11.96 -0.45
C VAL A 112 -14.05 -11.97 0.68
N PRO A 113 -14.25 -13.11 1.38
CA PRO A 113 -15.05 -13.13 2.60
C PRO A 113 -14.53 -12.11 3.62
N LEU A 114 -15.43 -11.41 4.30
CA LEU A 114 -15.01 -10.42 5.30
C LEU A 114 -14.14 -11.04 6.40
N SER A 115 -14.38 -12.30 6.74
CA SER A 115 -13.56 -13.08 7.69
C SER A 115 -12.12 -13.31 7.24
N GLU A 116 -11.83 -13.20 5.93
CA GLU A 116 -10.48 -13.33 5.37
C GLU A 116 -9.75 -11.97 5.26
N ILE A 117 -10.45 -10.85 5.49
CA ILE A 117 -9.84 -9.52 5.51
C ILE A 117 -9.00 -9.38 6.80
N LYS A 118 -7.68 -9.32 6.64
CA LYS A 118 -6.73 -9.23 7.76
C LYS A 118 -6.60 -7.80 8.25
N ASP A 119 -6.70 -7.60 9.57
CA ASP A 119 -6.46 -6.32 10.25
C ASP A 119 -7.16 -5.09 9.63
N ALA A 120 -8.36 -5.31 9.08
CA ALA A 120 -9.13 -4.31 8.34
C ALA A 120 -8.36 -3.66 7.17
N ILE A 121 -7.42 -4.40 6.56
CA ILE A 121 -6.67 -3.99 5.37
C ILE A 121 -7.54 -4.28 4.15
N PHE A 122 -8.10 -3.25 3.52
CA PHE A 122 -8.94 -3.37 2.33
C PHE A 122 -8.20 -3.08 1.02
N ILE A 123 -6.88 -3.24 1.01
CA ILE A 123 -6.03 -3.01 -0.17
C ILE A 123 -6.14 -4.21 -1.12
N PRO A 124 -6.66 -4.05 -2.35
CA PRO A 124 -6.86 -5.18 -3.27
C PRO A 124 -5.61 -6.02 -3.54
N LYS A 125 -4.45 -5.37 -3.72
CA LYS A 125 -3.15 -6.03 -3.96
C LYS A 125 -2.75 -7.01 -2.86
N TYR A 126 -3.21 -6.79 -1.62
CA TYR A 126 -2.92 -7.68 -0.50
C TYR A 126 -3.60 -9.05 -0.65
N TYR A 127 -4.66 -9.13 -1.47
CA TYR A 127 -5.45 -10.34 -1.71
C TYR A 127 -5.37 -10.81 -3.16
N ASP A 128 -4.31 -10.43 -3.89
CA ASP A 128 -4.13 -10.83 -5.28
C ASP A 128 -3.99 -12.36 -5.40
N PRO A 129 -4.93 -13.05 -6.10
CA PRO A 129 -4.86 -14.50 -6.27
C PRO A 129 -3.66 -14.93 -7.13
N GLU A 130 -3.11 -14.06 -7.97
CA GLU A 130 -1.93 -14.36 -8.81
C GLU A 130 -0.67 -14.54 -7.94
N VAL A 131 -0.53 -13.77 -6.85
CA VAL A 131 0.59 -13.92 -5.91
C VAL A 131 0.53 -15.27 -5.21
N HIS A 132 -0.66 -15.70 -4.78
CA HIS A 132 -0.82 -17.04 -4.17
C HIS A 132 -0.43 -18.16 -5.14
N ARG A 133 -0.89 -18.07 -6.40
CA ARG A 133 -0.52 -19.07 -7.42
C ARG A 133 0.98 -19.10 -7.67
N ALA A 134 1.62 -17.93 -7.76
CA ALA A 134 3.07 -17.84 -7.94
C ALA A 134 3.84 -18.48 -6.77
N LEU A 135 3.40 -18.25 -5.52
CA LEU A 135 4.00 -18.88 -4.35
C LEU A 135 3.85 -20.41 -4.37
N GLU A 136 2.67 -20.94 -4.72
CA GLU A 136 2.45 -22.39 -4.81
C GLU A 136 3.31 -23.05 -5.90
N GLU A 137 3.52 -22.39 -7.04
CA GLU A 137 4.43 -22.89 -8.08
C GLU A 137 5.90 -22.87 -7.61
N LEU A 138 6.32 -21.80 -6.93
CA LEU A 138 7.70 -21.70 -6.43
C LEU A 138 8.00 -22.72 -5.33
N LYS A 139 7.02 -23.06 -4.46
CA LYS A 139 7.17 -24.11 -3.43
C LYS A 139 7.55 -25.47 -4.00
N LYS A 140 7.24 -25.75 -5.27
CA LYS A 140 7.61 -27.02 -5.93
C LYS A 140 9.13 -27.14 -6.15
N THR A 141 9.84 -26.01 -6.20
CA THR A 141 11.26 -25.96 -6.58
C THR A 141 12.15 -25.26 -5.55
N HIS A 142 11.56 -24.50 -4.62
CA HIS A 142 12.28 -23.68 -3.64
C HIS A 142 11.61 -23.77 -2.27
N ASP A 143 12.41 -23.71 -1.22
CA ASP A 143 11.91 -23.49 0.13
C ASP A 143 11.57 -22.01 0.33
N LEU A 144 10.28 -21.72 0.53
CA LEU A 144 9.82 -20.34 0.76
C LEU A 144 9.86 -20.01 2.24
N VAL A 145 10.82 -19.17 2.63
CA VAL A 145 10.97 -18.68 4.01
C VAL A 145 10.41 -17.27 4.13
N PRO A 146 9.46 -17.00 5.05
CA PRO A 146 9.00 -15.64 5.30
C PRO A 146 10.17 -14.76 5.76
N PHE A 147 10.26 -13.55 5.23
CA PHE A 147 11.33 -12.61 5.60
C PHE A 147 11.40 -12.36 7.12
N GLY A 148 10.24 -12.26 7.78
CA GLY A 148 10.16 -12.10 9.23
C GLY A 148 10.78 -13.26 10.01
N LYS A 149 10.68 -14.50 9.50
CA LYS A 149 11.30 -15.66 10.13
C LYS A 149 12.82 -15.57 10.11
N LEU A 150 13.42 -15.06 9.03
CA LEU A 150 14.87 -14.86 8.96
C LEU A 150 15.36 -13.84 10.00
N VAL A 151 14.52 -12.87 10.36
CA VAL A 151 14.82 -11.91 11.43
C VAL A 151 14.67 -12.56 12.81
N GLU A 152 13.58 -13.30 13.03
CA GLU A 152 13.34 -14.06 14.27
C GLU A 152 14.45 -15.09 14.55
N ASP A 153 14.91 -15.77 13.52
CA ASP A 153 16.00 -16.76 13.59
C ASP A 153 17.39 -16.10 13.71
N GLY A 154 17.47 -14.76 13.68
CA GLY A 154 18.73 -14.01 13.79
C GLY A 154 19.64 -14.12 12.56
N VAL A 155 19.13 -14.64 11.45
CA VAL A 155 19.85 -14.73 10.16
C VAL A 155 20.00 -13.36 9.51
N LEU A 156 18.98 -12.52 9.68
CA LEU A 156 18.95 -11.13 9.20
C LEU A 156 18.68 -10.19 10.37
N ASP A 157 19.25 -8.98 10.28
CA ASP A 157 18.90 -7.87 11.17
C ASP A 157 18.27 -6.73 10.34
N ILE A 158 17.31 -6.04 10.94
CA ILE A 158 16.64 -4.88 10.31
C ILE A 158 16.96 -3.65 11.14
N GLU A 159 17.80 -2.78 10.58
CA GLU A 159 18.02 -1.44 11.13
C GLU A 159 17.27 -0.39 10.31
N THR A 160 16.55 0.51 10.99
CA THR A 160 16.06 1.73 10.36
C THR A 160 17.23 2.70 10.18
N GLY A 161 17.45 3.17 8.94
CA GLY A 161 18.50 4.15 8.66
C GLY A 161 18.35 5.46 9.43
N VAL A 162 19.42 6.26 9.46
CA VAL A 162 19.41 7.60 10.07
C VAL A 162 18.62 8.57 9.18
N GLU A 163 17.35 8.79 9.52
CA GLU A 163 16.53 9.80 8.84
C GLU A 163 16.89 11.20 9.35
N VAL A 164 17.67 11.94 8.54
CA VAL A 164 17.92 13.35 8.84
C VAL A 164 16.68 14.16 8.45
N GLY A 165 16.11 14.88 9.41
CA GLY A 165 14.92 15.70 9.16
C GLY A 165 15.15 16.74 8.05
N LYS A 166 14.07 17.14 7.34
CA LYS A 166 14.14 18.06 6.18
C LYS A 166 14.93 19.35 6.43
N LEU A 167 14.93 19.84 7.67
CA LEU A 167 15.68 21.05 8.09
C LEU A 167 17.20 20.88 8.01
N ALA A 168 17.70 19.66 7.95
CA ALA A 168 19.13 19.38 7.83
C ALA A 168 19.65 19.48 6.39
N TYR A 169 18.77 19.49 5.38
CA TYR A 169 19.17 19.54 3.98
C TYR A 169 19.77 20.89 3.62
N GLY A 170 20.85 20.88 2.84
CA GLY A 170 21.59 22.09 2.44
C GLY A 170 22.46 22.69 3.55
N THR A 171 22.52 22.07 4.73
CA THR A 171 23.27 22.64 5.87
C THR A 171 24.77 22.40 5.81
N GLY A 172 25.24 21.50 4.93
CA GLY A 172 26.66 21.16 4.79
C GLY A 172 26.96 20.44 3.49
N THR A 173 28.18 19.89 3.39
CA THR A 173 28.74 19.31 2.16
C THR A 173 28.70 17.79 2.12
N ILE A 174 28.23 17.12 3.19
CA ILE A 174 28.16 15.66 3.21
C ILE A 174 26.92 15.22 2.43
N PRO A 175 27.06 14.43 1.35
CA PRO A 175 25.90 14.00 0.57
C PRO A 175 24.98 13.09 1.40
N PHE A 176 23.68 13.39 1.39
CA PHE A 176 22.63 12.54 1.93
C PHE A 176 21.76 12.04 0.78
N ILE A 177 21.83 10.74 0.52
CA ILE A 177 21.09 10.06 -0.55
C ILE A 177 19.77 9.56 0.04
N ARG A 178 18.65 9.99 -0.53
CA ARG A 178 17.32 9.49 -0.17
C ARG A 178 16.96 8.31 -1.07
N THR A 179 15.95 7.55 -0.67
CA THR A 179 15.39 6.50 -1.52
C THR A 179 14.92 7.05 -2.88
N SER A 180 14.45 8.30 -2.94
CA SER A 180 14.08 8.99 -4.19
C SER A 180 15.26 9.35 -5.11
N ASP A 181 16.48 9.31 -4.58
CA ASP A 181 17.72 9.57 -5.31
C ASP A 181 18.31 8.27 -5.90
N LEU A 182 17.73 7.12 -5.56
CA LEU A 182 18.00 5.81 -6.16
C LEU A 182 16.95 5.51 -7.24
N SER A 183 17.37 5.33 -8.48
CA SER A 183 16.48 4.99 -9.59
C SER A 183 17.19 4.06 -10.57
N ASN A 184 16.50 3.04 -11.09
CA ASN A 184 17.08 2.07 -12.03
C ASN A 184 18.37 1.40 -11.56
N TRP A 185 18.49 1.10 -10.26
CA TRP A 185 19.71 0.58 -9.65
C TRP A 185 20.92 1.52 -9.70
N GLU A 186 20.71 2.79 -10.06
CA GLU A 186 21.74 3.83 -10.11
C GLU A 186 21.48 4.90 -9.04
N VAL A 187 22.58 5.48 -8.54
CA VAL A 187 22.55 6.61 -7.63
C VAL A 187 22.65 7.90 -8.44
N LYS A 188 21.76 8.86 -8.22
CA LYS A 188 21.93 10.21 -8.77
C LYS A 188 23.20 10.84 -8.22
N ILE A 189 24.16 11.09 -9.10
CA ILE A 189 25.51 11.56 -8.77
C ILE A 189 25.52 13.00 -8.22
N ASP A 190 24.45 13.77 -8.44
CA ASP A 190 24.27 15.12 -7.90
C ASP A 190 23.23 15.14 -6.75
N PRO A 191 23.61 14.73 -5.52
CA PRO A 191 22.71 14.72 -4.38
C PRO A 191 22.38 16.17 -3.97
N LYS A 192 21.13 16.57 -4.21
CA LYS A 192 20.60 17.91 -3.86
C LYS A 192 20.62 18.23 -2.36
N HIS A 193 20.96 17.26 -1.52
CA HIS A 193 20.84 17.33 -0.06
C HIS A 193 22.17 17.08 0.62
N GLY A 194 22.99 18.13 0.73
CA GLY A 194 24.17 18.13 1.58
C GLY A 194 23.80 18.39 3.06
N VAL A 195 24.40 17.66 4.00
CA VAL A 195 24.16 17.80 5.44
C VAL A 195 25.46 18.10 6.20
N ARG A 196 25.36 18.74 7.36
CA ARG A 196 26.50 18.94 8.27
C ARG A 196 26.89 17.65 9.00
N ARG A 197 28.17 17.54 9.36
CA ARG A 197 28.70 16.41 10.15
C ARG A 197 28.02 16.25 11.50
N SER A 198 27.62 17.36 12.14
CA SER A 198 26.87 17.36 13.40
C SER A 198 25.50 16.67 13.28
N THR A 199 24.86 16.76 12.11
CA THR A 199 23.56 16.13 11.84
C THR A 199 23.67 14.60 11.72
N LYS A 200 24.82 14.10 11.25
CA LYS A 200 25.08 12.65 11.13
C LYS A 200 25.15 11.94 12.49
N ASN A 201 25.48 12.68 13.56
CA ASN A 201 25.67 12.16 14.92
C ASN A 201 24.49 12.45 15.86
N GLY A 202 23.43 13.10 15.36
CA GLY A 202 22.29 13.55 16.16
C GLY A 202 21.31 12.44 16.52
N LYS A 203 21.74 11.47 17.35
CA LYS A 203 20.91 10.70 18.31
C LYS A 203 21.73 9.77 19.24
N LYS A 204 22.97 10.15 19.62
CA LYS A 204 23.71 9.48 20.72
C LYS A 204 23.65 10.21 22.08
N SER A 205 22.68 11.09 22.30
CA SER A 205 22.46 11.71 23.61
C SER A 205 20.99 11.62 24.02
N ALA A 206 20.59 10.47 24.55
CA ALA A 206 19.64 10.49 25.65
C ALA A 206 20.44 10.96 26.88
N PRO A 207 19.96 11.94 27.68
CA PRO A 207 20.61 12.25 28.94
C PRO A 207 20.46 11.05 29.86
N THR A 208 21.60 10.50 30.29
CA THR A 208 21.72 9.64 31.45
C THR A 208 21.22 10.44 32.65
N SER A 209 19.96 10.26 33.07
CA SER A 209 19.55 10.67 34.40
C SER A 209 20.14 9.67 35.38
N SER A 210 21.17 10.13 36.07
CA SER A 210 21.81 9.46 37.19
C SER A 210 20.78 9.13 38.27
N LEU A 211 20.46 7.85 38.45
CA LEU A 211 20.03 7.31 39.73
C LEU A 211 21.25 7.36 40.66
N ARG A 212 21.34 8.42 41.46
CA ARG A 212 22.17 8.42 42.67
C ARG A 212 21.39 7.69 43.76
N THR A 213 21.93 6.57 44.19
CA THR A 213 21.66 5.96 45.48
C THR A 213 22.12 6.88 46.60
N TYR A 214 21.23 7.17 47.54
CA TYR A 214 21.42 7.06 48.99
C TYR A 214 20.06 6.70 49.60
#